data_AF-A0A4D9DP27-F1
#
_entry.id   AF-A0A4D9DP27-F1
#
_cell.length_a   1.000
_cell.length_b   1.000
_cell.length_c   1.000
_cell.angle_alpha   90.00
_cell.angle_beta   90.00
_cell.angle_gamma   90.00
#
_symmetry.space_group_name_H-M   'P 1'
#
loop_
_entity.id
_entity.type
_entity.pdbx_description
1 polymer ?
#
loop_
_entity_poly.entity_id
_entity_poly.type
_entity_poly.pdbx_seq_one_letter_code
_entity_poly.pdbx_strand_id
1 'polypeptide(L)'
;MMGKVVVFLLLALALVTLGASSERKCILSGSWRNELGSNMTISAVNAEGGFTGSYHTAVTATDKRILVSPLKGSQKNRSQRTQPTFGFTVSWTFSNSMTVFVGQCFVDGKGKETLKTMWLLREEVGSPGADWKATRWVTGHRLARSEGAACGAGTAGPGPISVPRAGLGSRLWSKGS
;
A
#
# COMPACT_ATOMS: atom_id res chain seq x y z
N MET A 1 -52.33 -5.73 27.79
CA MET A 1 -51.60 -6.48 26.74
C MET A 1 -50.86 -5.56 25.75
N MET A 2 -51.43 -4.41 25.33
CA MET A 2 -50.84 -3.52 24.31
C MET A 2 -49.44 -2.96 24.63
N GLY A 3 -49.18 -2.53 25.88
CA GLY A 3 -47.92 -1.85 26.24
C GLY A 3 -46.66 -2.74 26.23
N LYS A 4 -46.80 -4.05 26.48
CA LYS A 4 -45.67 -4.99 26.43
C LYS A 4 -45.21 -5.23 24.99
N VAL A 5 -46.16 -5.30 24.05
CA VAL A 5 -45.87 -5.51 22.62
C VAL A 5 -45.09 -4.33 22.03
N VAL A 6 -45.45 -3.10 22.41
CA VAL A 6 -44.73 -1.88 21.99
C VAL A 6 -43.29 -1.87 22.54
N VAL A 7 -43.09 -2.26 23.80
CA VAL A 7 -41.74 -2.32 24.39
C VAL A 7 -40.87 -3.40 23.72
N PHE A 8 -41.41 -4.58 23.44
CA PHE A 8 -40.68 -5.62 22.70
C PHE A 8 -40.33 -5.20 21.26
N LEU A 9 -41.24 -4.49 20.59
CA LEU A 9 -40.99 -3.93 19.25
C LEU A 9 -39.88 -2.86 19.28
N LEU A 10 -39.88 -1.97 20.27
CA LEU A 10 -38.84 -0.95 20.43
C LEU A 10 -37.48 -1.56 20.80
N LEU A 11 -37.44 -2.58 21.66
CA LEU A 11 -36.21 -3.32 21.95
C LEU A 11 -35.70 -4.07 20.71
N ALA A 12 -36.56 -4.76 19.98
CA ALA A 12 -36.19 -5.45 18.75
C ALA A 12 -35.63 -4.47 17.69
N LEU A 13 -36.23 -3.28 17.56
CA LEU A 13 -35.75 -2.24 16.65
C LEU A 13 -34.37 -1.69 17.08
N ALA A 14 -34.13 -1.52 18.39
CA ALA A 14 -32.83 -1.12 18.92
C ALA A 14 -31.74 -2.21 18.74
N LEU A 15 -32.09 -3.49 18.83
CA LEU A 15 -31.17 -4.60 18.52
C LEU A 15 -30.86 -4.68 17.01
N VAL A 16 -31.82 -4.38 16.14
CA VAL A 16 -31.63 -4.38 14.68
C VAL A 16 -30.73 -3.22 14.22
N THR A 17 -30.82 -2.03 14.85
CA THR A 17 -29.95 -0.89 14.51
C THR A 17 -28.51 -1.05 15.02
N LEU A 18 -28.29 -1.83 16.08
CA LEU A 18 -26.94 -2.19 16.57
C LEU A 18 -26.26 -3.29 15.73
N GLY A 19 -27.00 -4.02 14.89
CA GLY A 19 -26.53 -5.23 14.21
C GLY A 19 -25.99 -5.04 12.79
N ALA A 20 -26.11 -3.86 12.18
CA ALA A 20 -25.58 -3.60 10.85
C ALA A 20 -24.06 -3.31 10.91
N SER A 21 -23.25 -4.35 11.13
CA SER A 21 -21.83 -4.28 10.83
C SER A 21 -21.69 -4.11 9.32
N SER A 22 -21.51 -2.87 8.85
CA SER A 22 -21.06 -2.63 7.49
C SER A 22 -19.76 -3.41 7.32
N GLU A 23 -19.79 -4.46 6.50
CA GLU A 23 -18.61 -5.25 6.18
C GLU A 23 -17.51 -4.30 5.70
N ARG A 24 -16.49 -4.09 6.54
CA ARG A 24 -15.44 -3.11 6.26
C ARG A 24 -14.56 -3.62 5.14
N LYS A 25 -14.87 -3.18 3.92
CA LYS A 25 -14.14 -3.53 2.71
C LYS A 25 -12.95 -2.61 2.51
N CYS A 26 -11.80 -3.21 2.28
CA CYS A 26 -10.55 -2.55 1.92
C CYS A 26 -10.54 -2.28 0.40
N ILE A 27 -10.42 -1.02 0.02
CA ILE A 27 -10.50 -0.56 -1.38
C ILE A 27 -9.13 -0.10 -1.85
N LEU A 28 -8.53 -0.71 -2.88
CA LEU A 28 -7.20 -0.33 -3.34
C LEU A 28 -7.16 1.05 -4.03
N SER A 29 -8.20 1.45 -4.76
CA SER A 29 -8.25 2.72 -5.48
C SER A 29 -8.02 3.91 -4.53
N GLY A 30 -7.21 4.89 -4.96
CA GLY A 30 -6.90 6.10 -4.20
C GLY A 30 -5.42 6.25 -3.86
N SER A 31 -5.12 7.18 -2.96
CA SER A 31 -3.75 7.58 -2.61
C SER A 31 -3.24 6.86 -1.36
N TRP A 32 -1.99 6.43 -1.43
CA TRP A 32 -1.29 5.67 -0.40
C TRP A 32 0.10 6.25 -0.17
N ARG A 33 0.58 6.18 1.07
CA ARG A 33 1.91 6.64 1.47
C ARG A 33 2.58 5.61 2.38
N ASN A 34 3.88 5.38 2.17
CA ASN A 34 4.69 4.52 3.05
C ASN A 34 5.47 5.33 4.10
N GLU A 35 6.10 4.63 5.05
CA GLU A 35 6.89 5.27 6.11
C GLU A 35 8.13 6.06 5.62
N LEU A 36 8.63 5.75 4.42
CA LEU A 36 9.73 6.48 3.79
C LEU A 36 9.27 7.76 3.07
N GLY A 37 7.96 8.01 2.99
CA GLY A 37 7.37 9.16 2.32
C GLY A 37 7.12 8.98 0.81
N SER A 38 7.28 7.76 0.29
CA SER A 38 6.89 7.44 -1.08
C SER A 38 5.37 7.46 -1.21
N ASN A 39 4.88 8.00 -2.31
CA ASN A 39 3.45 8.15 -2.60
C ASN A 39 3.06 7.27 -3.78
N MET A 40 1.86 6.70 -3.71
CA MET A 40 1.30 5.84 -4.74
C MET A 40 -0.17 6.21 -4.94
N THR A 41 -0.60 6.34 -6.19
CA THR A 41 -2.02 6.52 -6.53
C THR A 41 -2.46 5.35 -7.39
N ILE A 42 -3.48 4.62 -6.95
CA ILE A 42 -4.10 3.53 -7.70
C ILE A 42 -5.41 4.03 -8.30
N SER A 43 -5.59 3.84 -9.61
CA SER A 43 -6.81 4.16 -10.34
C SER A 43 -7.95 3.22 -9.97
N ALA A 44 -9.14 3.41 -10.57
CA ALA A 44 -10.25 2.49 -10.38
C ALA A 44 -9.85 1.04 -10.76
N VAL A 45 -10.21 0.10 -9.89
CA VAL A 45 -10.06 -1.35 -10.13
C VAL A 45 -11.22 -1.81 -11.03
N ASN A 46 -10.90 -2.49 -12.14
CA ASN A 46 -11.89 -2.99 -13.08
C ASN A 46 -12.60 -4.28 -12.59
N ALA A 47 -13.57 -4.77 -13.36
CA ALA A 47 -14.37 -5.94 -13.02
C ALA A 47 -13.51 -7.22 -12.86
N GLU A 48 -12.42 -7.34 -13.62
CA GLU A 48 -11.48 -8.46 -13.57
C GLU A 48 -10.45 -8.33 -12.44
N GLY A 49 -10.40 -7.18 -11.77
CA GLY A 49 -9.52 -6.90 -10.64
C GLY A 49 -8.22 -6.22 -11.05
N GLY A 50 -8.05 -5.91 -12.33
CA GLY A 50 -6.93 -5.15 -12.87
C GLY A 50 -7.01 -3.67 -12.50
N PHE A 51 -5.84 -3.06 -12.31
CA PHE A 51 -5.71 -1.63 -12.06
C PHE A 51 -4.38 -1.10 -12.61
N THR A 52 -4.35 0.22 -12.82
CA THR A 52 -3.15 0.99 -13.13
C THR A 52 -2.96 2.08 -12.08
N GLY A 53 -1.86 2.82 -12.16
CA GLY A 53 -1.62 3.94 -11.28
C GLY A 53 -0.26 4.58 -11.50
N SER A 54 0.16 5.35 -10.50
CA SER A 54 1.47 5.98 -10.46
C SER A 54 2.16 5.74 -9.10
N TYR A 55 3.48 5.68 -9.13
CA TYR A 55 4.34 5.56 -7.96
C TYR A 55 5.41 6.64 -7.99
N HIS A 56 5.55 7.37 -6.90
CA HIS A 56 6.58 8.38 -6.68
C HIS A 56 7.38 7.99 -5.44
N THR A 57 8.55 7.40 -5.66
CA THR A 57 9.44 6.99 -4.57
C THR A 57 10.06 8.22 -3.89
N ALA A 58 10.31 8.13 -2.59
CA ALA A 58 11.08 9.13 -1.84
C ALA A 58 12.59 8.80 -1.80
N VAL A 59 12.97 7.58 -2.19
CA VAL A 59 14.34 7.07 -2.11
C VAL A 59 14.76 6.41 -3.42
N THR A 60 16.05 6.48 -3.73
CA THR A 60 16.66 5.80 -4.88
C THR A 60 18.10 5.41 -4.55
N ALA A 61 18.60 4.34 -5.15
CA ALA A 61 20.01 3.95 -5.06
C ALA A 61 20.88 4.56 -6.16
N THR A 62 20.26 5.29 -7.10
CA THR A 62 20.93 5.93 -8.24
C THR A 62 21.02 7.44 -8.01
N ASP A 63 22.03 8.10 -8.57
CA ASP A 63 22.10 9.58 -8.54
C ASP A 63 21.16 10.26 -9.55
N LYS A 64 20.41 9.47 -10.33
CA LYS A 64 19.41 9.98 -11.27
C LYS A 64 18.26 10.64 -10.52
N ARG A 65 17.75 11.75 -11.08
CA ARG A 65 16.57 12.43 -10.58
C ARG A 65 15.38 11.47 -10.54
N ILE A 66 14.73 11.40 -9.38
CA ILE A 66 13.49 10.64 -9.21
C ILE A 66 12.38 11.24 -10.06
N LEU A 67 11.69 10.37 -10.80
CA LEU A 67 10.51 10.70 -11.60
C LEU A 67 9.34 9.79 -11.21
N VAL A 68 8.11 10.29 -11.41
CA VAL A 68 6.90 9.48 -11.27
C VAL A 68 6.95 8.33 -12.27
N SER A 69 6.66 7.13 -11.80
CA SER A 69 6.73 5.89 -12.57
C SER A 69 5.35 5.21 -12.63
N PRO A 70 4.94 4.65 -13.77
CA PRO A 70 3.66 3.96 -13.88
C PRO A 70 3.68 2.64 -13.09
N LEU A 71 2.52 2.27 -12.57
CA LEU A 71 2.28 0.94 -12.03
C LEU A 71 1.09 0.26 -12.71
N LYS A 72 1.15 -1.07 -12.78
CA LYS A 72 0.07 -1.93 -13.27
C LYS A 72 -0.01 -3.18 -12.43
N GLY A 73 -1.22 -3.59 -12.06
CA GLY A 73 -1.42 -4.74 -11.19
C GLY A 73 -2.81 -5.32 -11.25
N SER A 74 -3.05 -6.26 -10.35
CA SER A 74 -4.36 -6.86 -10.13
C SER A 74 -4.57 -7.27 -8.67
N GLN A 75 -5.82 -7.32 -8.27
CA GLN A 75 -6.26 -7.88 -7.00
C GLN A 75 -7.12 -9.12 -7.22
N LYS A 76 -7.16 -10.00 -6.21
CA LYS A 76 -8.07 -11.14 -6.24
C LYS A 76 -9.51 -10.66 -6.02
N ASN A 77 -10.25 -10.56 -7.12
CA ASN A 77 -11.68 -10.30 -7.11
C ASN A 77 -12.43 -11.60 -6.78
N ARG A 78 -12.71 -11.82 -5.50
CA ARG A 78 -13.83 -12.67 -5.09
C ARG A 78 -14.77 -11.79 -4.28
N SER A 79 -16.01 -11.69 -4.74
CA SER A 79 -17.11 -10.88 -4.19
C SER A 79 -17.34 -11.04 -2.68
N GLN A 80 -16.78 -12.09 -2.08
CA GLN A 80 -16.88 -12.41 -0.65
C GLN A 80 -15.70 -11.92 0.20
N ARG A 81 -14.63 -11.34 -0.38
CA ARG A 81 -13.46 -10.93 0.41
C ARG A 81 -13.39 -9.42 0.60
N THR A 82 -13.58 -9.00 1.84
CA THR A 82 -13.45 -7.61 2.29
C THR A 82 -12.00 -7.13 2.35
N GLN A 83 -11.01 -8.01 2.35
CA GLN A 83 -9.59 -7.68 2.54
C GLN A 83 -8.72 -8.38 1.46
N PRO A 84 -8.69 -7.87 0.21
CA PRO A 84 -8.12 -8.59 -0.93
C PRO A 84 -6.59 -8.67 -0.88
N THR A 85 -6.06 -9.80 -1.39
CA THR A 85 -4.66 -9.92 -1.81
C THR A 85 -4.47 -9.32 -3.18
N PHE A 86 -3.33 -8.68 -3.42
CA PHE A 86 -3.02 -8.02 -4.68
C PHE A 86 -1.54 -8.10 -5.02
N GLY A 87 -1.22 -7.80 -6.27
CA GLY A 87 0.16 -7.55 -6.71
C GLY A 87 0.19 -6.52 -7.82
N PHE A 88 1.29 -5.79 -7.91
CA PHE A 88 1.51 -4.81 -8.98
C PHE A 88 3.00 -4.66 -9.28
N THR A 89 3.28 -4.19 -10.48
CA THR A 89 4.63 -3.88 -10.96
C THR A 89 4.76 -2.38 -11.15
N VAL A 90 5.87 -1.82 -10.71
CA VAL A 90 6.32 -0.46 -11.01
C VAL A 90 7.44 -0.55 -12.04
N SER A 91 7.26 0.08 -13.19
CA SER A 91 8.30 0.21 -14.21
C SER A 91 8.97 1.58 -14.05
N TRP A 92 10.20 1.62 -13.52
CA TRP A 92 10.83 2.89 -13.16
C TRP A 92 11.19 3.72 -14.41
N THR A 93 10.71 4.96 -14.49
CA THR A 93 10.93 5.83 -15.68
C THR A 93 12.31 6.46 -15.72
N PHE A 94 13.01 6.47 -14.59
CA PHE A 94 14.34 7.07 -14.44
C PHE A 94 15.47 6.02 -14.38
N SER A 95 15.16 4.71 -14.50
CA SER A 95 16.18 3.65 -14.49
C SER A 95 15.71 2.41 -15.24
N ASN A 96 16.64 1.56 -15.69
CA ASN A 96 16.30 0.26 -16.28
C ASN A 96 16.11 -0.78 -15.18
N SER A 97 15.13 -0.55 -14.31
CA SER A 97 14.79 -1.49 -13.24
C SER A 97 13.28 -1.59 -13.11
N MET A 98 12.82 -2.65 -12.44
CA MET A 98 11.41 -2.85 -12.13
C MET A 98 11.27 -3.30 -10.68
N THR A 99 10.17 -2.92 -10.04
CA THR A 99 9.83 -3.45 -8.71
C THR A 99 8.46 -4.08 -8.74
N VAL A 100 8.38 -5.33 -8.28
CA VAL A 100 7.09 -6.00 -8.04
C VAL A 100 6.74 -5.92 -6.57
N PHE A 101 5.49 -5.63 -6.28
CA PHE A 101 4.90 -5.64 -4.95
C PHE A 101 3.84 -6.72 -4.89
N VAL A 102 3.79 -7.46 -3.77
CA VAL A 102 2.70 -8.38 -3.47
C VAL A 102 2.29 -8.20 -2.02
N GLY A 103 1.00 -8.26 -1.75
CA GLY A 103 0.50 -7.99 -0.41
C GLY A 103 -0.99 -8.21 -0.23
N GLN A 104 -1.48 -7.70 0.90
CA GLN A 104 -2.89 -7.73 1.27
C GLN A 104 -3.32 -6.40 1.88
N CYS A 105 -4.54 -6.00 1.52
CA CYS A 105 -5.21 -4.83 2.04
C CYS A 105 -5.98 -5.25 3.31
N PHE A 106 -5.69 -4.63 4.45
CA PHE A 106 -6.33 -4.90 5.73
C PHE A 106 -7.16 -3.71 6.20
N VAL A 107 -8.26 -3.97 6.93
CA VAL A 107 -9.04 -2.95 7.64
C VAL A 107 -9.09 -3.30 9.12
N ASP A 108 -8.76 -2.34 9.98
CA ASP A 108 -8.75 -2.56 11.43
C ASP A 108 -10.12 -2.37 12.10
N GLY A 109 -10.16 -2.57 13.43
CA GLY A 109 -11.33 -2.37 14.28
C GLY A 109 -11.89 -0.93 14.27
N LYS A 110 -11.14 0.04 13.76
CA LYS A 110 -11.53 1.46 13.62
C LYS A 110 -11.85 1.85 12.16
N GLY A 111 -11.73 0.93 11.20
CA GLY A 111 -11.95 1.22 9.78
C GLY A 111 -10.72 1.75 9.05
N LYS A 112 -9.53 1.77 9.68
CA LYS A 112 -8.30 2.20 9.03
C LYS A 112 -7.81 1.13 8.07
N GLU A 113 -7.64 1.50 6.82
CA GLU A 113 -7.08 0.63 5.79
C GLU A 113 -5.55 0.67 5.80
N THR A 114 -4.91 -0.48 5.57
CA THR A 114 -3.45 -0.60 5.47
C THR A 114 -3.08 -1.65 4.44
N LEU A 115 -2.18 -1.31 3.53
CA LEU A 115 -1.53 -2.27 2.64
C LEU A 115 -0.31 -2.83 3.35
N LYS A 116 -0.27 -4.14 3.59
CA LYS A 116 0.95 -4.83 4.00
C LYS A 116 1.52 -5.57 2.80
N THR A 117 2.73 -5.22 2.41
CA THR A 117 3.37 -5.74 1.20
C THR A 117 4.78 -6.24 1.47
N MET A 118 5.24 -7.08 0.56
CA MET A 118 6.66 -7.28 0.29
C MET A 118 6.94 -6.85 -1.14
N TRP A 119 8.20 -6.58 -1.44
CA TRP A 119 8.60 -6.24 -2.79
C TRP A 119 9.93 -6.86 -3.19
N LEU A 120 10.10 -7.07 -4.50
CA LEU A 120 11.36 -7.42 -5.16
C LEU A 120 11.68 -6.31 -6.17
N LEU A 121 12.85 -5.69 -6.03
CA LEU A 121 13.41 -4.78 -7.02
C LEU A 121 14.41 -5.57 -7.85
N ARG A 122 14.25 -5.51 -9.18
CA ARG A 122 15.12 -6.13 -10.15
C ARG A 122 15.86 -5.06 -10.96
N GLU A 123 17.18 -5.04 -10.84
CA GLU A 123 18.08 -4.22 -11.66
C GLU A 123 18.40 -4.92 -13.00
N GLU A 124 18.58 -4.13 -14.06
CA GLU A 124 19.23 -4.61 -15.28
C GLU A 124 20.73 -4.85 -15.00
N VAL A 125 21.25 -5.95 -15.55
CA VAL A 125 22.69 -6.27 -15.49
C VAL A 125 23.21 -6.60 -16.88
N GLY A 126 24.45 -6.23 -17.16
CA GLY A 126 25.06 -6.40 -18.49
C GLY A 126 25.45 -7.83 -18.87
N SER A 127 25.33 -8.80 -17.95
CA SER A 127 25.60 -10.21 -18.26
C SER A 127 24.88 -11.17 -17.29
N PRO A 128 24.61 -12.42 -17.70
CA PRO A 128 24.03 -13.42 -16.82
C PRO A 128 24.86 -13.71 -15.56
N GLY A 129 26.19 -13.59 -15.63
CA GLY A 129 27.07 -13.82 -14.48
C GLY A 129 26.89 -12.80 -13.34
N ALA A 130 26.27 -11.64 -13.62
CA ALA A 130 25.94 -10.63 -12.62
C ALA A 130 24.51 -10.78 -12.04
N ASP A 131 23.75 -11.80 -12.46
CA ASP A 131 22.34 -12.00 -12.06
C ASP A 131 22.15 -12.14 -10.55
N TRP A 132 23.07 -12.83 -9.88
CA TRP A 132 22.98 -13.18 -8.45
C TRP A 132 22.81 -11.95 -7.52
N LYS A 133 23.27 -10.77 -7.94
CA LYS A 133 23.21 -9.52 -7.16
C LYS A 133 22.13 -8.54 -7.63
N ALA A 134 21.41 -8.86 -8.70
CA ALA A 134 20.49 -7.94 -9.36
C ALA A 134 19.12 -7.81 -8.68
N THR A 135 18.84 -8.64 -7.66
CA THR A 135 17.54 -8.65 -6.97
C THR A 135 17.69 -8.20 -5.51
N ARG A 136 17.01 -7.12 -5.14
CA ARG A 136 16.84 -6.67 -3.75
C ARG A 136 15.40 -6.93 -3.31
N TRP A 137 15.19 -7.10 -2.01
CA TRP A 137 13.86 -7.39 -1.48
C TRP A 137 13.64 -6.80 -0.10
N VAL A 138 12.38 -6.53 0.23
CA VAL A 138 11.96 -6.12 1.58
C VAL A 138 10.64 -6.79 1.92
N THR A 139 10.52 -7.22 3.18
CA THR A 139 9.30 -7.73 3.79
C THR A 139 8.73 -6.73 4.79
N GLY A 140 7.42 -6.79 5.03
CA GLY A 140 6.79 -5.99 6.08
C GLY A 140 6.65 -4.50 5.74
N HIS A 141 6.84 -4.13 4.48
CA HIS A 141 6.57 -2.78 3.96
C HIS A 141 5.09 -2.44 4.13
N ARG A 142 4.79 -1.21 4.53
CA ARG A 142 3.42 -0.78 4.79
C ARG A 142 3.08 0.50 4.05
N LEU A 143 1.85 0.57 3.55
CA LEU A 143 1.27 1.83 3.10
C LEU A 143 -0.04 2.08 3.82
N ALA A 144 -0.21 3.31 4.29
CA ALA A 144 -1.47 3.82 4.81
C ALA A 144 -2.11 4.73 3.76
N ARG A 145 -3.40 5.03 3.90
CA ARG A 145 -4.03 6.09 3.11
C ARG A 145 -3.26 7.37 3.28
N SER A 146 -3.00 8.06 2.17
CA SER A 146 -2.57 9.46 2.25
C SER A 146 -3.74 10.22 2.88
N GLU A 147 -3.53 10.82 4.05
CA GLU A 147 -4.50 11.78 4.58
C GLU A 147 -4.74 12.82 3.49
N GLY A 148 -6.01 13.08 3.19
CA GLY A 148 -6.36 14.16 2.28
C GLY A 148 -5.63 15.39 2.78
N ALA A 149 -4.87 16.05 1.90
CA ALA A 149 -4.56 17.45 2.14
C ALA A 149 -5.92 18.12 2.33
N ALA A 150 -6.32 18.35 3.59
CA ALA A 150 -7.25 19.40 3.86
C ALA A 150 -6.67 20.60 3.12
N CYS A 151 -7.46 21.22 2.23
CA CYS A 151 -7.11 22.50 1.64
C CYS A 151 -6.91 23.48 2.80
N GLY A 152 -5.70 23.53 3.33
CA GLY A 152 -5.25 24.41 4.39
C GLY A 152 -4.28 25.38 3.75
N ALA A 153 -4.60 26.65 3.89
CA ALA A 153 -3.84 27.77 3.36
C ALA A 153 -2.34 27.61 3.61
N GLY A 154 -1.55 27.96 2.59
CA GLY A 154 -0.11 27.79 2.59
C GLY A 154 0.56 28.50 3.76
N THR A 155 1.47 27.78 4.40
CA THR A 155 2.66 28.37 5.00
C THR A 155 3.84 27.52 4.58
N ALA A 156 4.86 28.17 4.01
CA ALA A 156 6.08 27.53 3.53
C ALA A 156 6.82 26.91 4.72
N GLY A 157 6.92 25.57 4.74
CA GLY A 157 7.79 24.84 5.66
C GLY A 157 9.25 24.83 5.18
N PRO A 158 10.23 24.64 6.08
CA PRO A 158 11.64 24.83 5.80
C PRO A 158 12.16 23.77 4.82
N GLY A 159 13.21 24.13 4.08
CA GLY A 159 13.83 23.31 3.05
C GLY A 159 14.32 21.92 3.52
N PRO A 160 14.80 21.08 2.59
CA PRO A 160 15.11 19.69 2.87
C PRO A 160 16.21 19.56 3.93
N ILE A 161 15.89 18.88 5.02
CA ILE A 161 16.85 18.43 6.02
C ILE A 161 17.68 17.30 5.40
N SER A 162 18.98 17.51 5.30
CA SER A 162 19.95 16.47 4.95
C SER A 162 20.00 15.41 6.05
N VAL A 163 19.47 14.22 5.76
CA VAL A 163 19.56 13.06 6.65
C VAL A 163 20.93 12.40 6.44
N PRO A 164 21.74 12.15 7.49
CA PRO A 164 22.99 11.43 7.35
C PRO A 164 22.74 9.98 6.92
N ARG A 165 23.66 9.46 6.10
CA ARG A 165 23.71 8.09 5.58
C ARG A 165 23.64 7.08 6.73
N ALA A 166 22.43 6.59 7.04
CA ALA A 166 22.26 5.42 7.89
C ALA A 166 22.73 4.20 7.09
N GLY A 167 23.90 3.67 7.44
CA GLY A 167 24.33 2.36 6.99
C GLY A 167 23.33 1.33 7.47
N LEU A 168 22.52 0.78 6.56
CA LEU A 168 21.84 -0.48 6.80
C LEU A 168 22.91 -1.56 6.88
N GLY A 169 23.43 -1.76 8.08
CA GLY A 169 24.13 -2.97 8.45
C GLY A 169 23.17 -4.14 8.35
N SER A 170 23.34 -4.95 7.33
CA SER A 170 22.92 -6.35 7.34
C SER A 170 23.71 -7.09 8.41
N ARG A 171 23.21 -7.07 9.64
CA ARG A 171 23.54 -8.07 10.66
C ARG A 171 22.51 -9.18 10.59
N LEU A 172 22.98 -10.42 10.76
CA LEU A 172 22.38 -11.72 10.42
C LEU A 172 22.53 -12.00 8.91
N TRP A 173 23.38 -12.91 8.43
CA TRP A 173 23.68 -14.25 8.95
C TRP A 173 25.17 -14.59 8.86
N SER A 174 25.71 -15.11 9.96
CA SER A 174 26.94 -15.91 10.03
C SER A 174 26.55 -17.28 10.60
N LYS A 175 27.13 -18.33 10.02
CA LYS A 175 27.11 -19.76 10.37
C LYS A 175 25.97 -20.61 9.77
N GLY A 176 26.36 -21.55 8.90
CA GLY A 176 25.65 -22.81 8.73
C GLY A 176 25.84 -23.49 7.37
N SER A 177 26.90 -24.29 7.26
CA SER A 177 27.23 -25.32 6.24
C SER A 177 27.88 -24.86 4.94
#